data_AF-A0A1C6T724-F1
#
_entry.id   AF-A0A1C6T724-F1
#
_cell.length_a   1.000
_cell.length_b   1.000
_cell.length_c   1.000
_cell.angle_alpha   90.00
_cell.angle_beta   90.00
_cell.angle_gamma   90.00
#
_symmetry.space_group_name_H-M   'P 1'
#
loop_
_entity.id
_entity.type
_entity.pdbx_description
1 polymer ?
#
loop_
_entity_poly.entity_id
_entity_poly.type
_entity_poly.pdbx_seq_one_letter_code
_entity_poly.pdbx_strand_id
1 'polypeptide(L)'
;MGLTHPRVASAVAALALLPLTLVGCGIVGNDDPATPASEGQRVPAEEAAAKSRERVQAYLDAMAAKDVDAGRSQLCAPMQDAFDAAATGPNGDFADHFTIPQAAITGVRSGPRGQEVSTSVTVAVGARKATRPLLFTVTRSGADWCISGETPGGNTPEPAVTP
;
A
#
# COMPACT_ATOMS: atom_id res chain seq x y z
N MET A 1 6.02 44.20 -32.25
CA MET A 1 4.86 44.28 -33.16
C MET A 1 5.08 43.27 -34.28
N GLY A 2 4.12 42.35 -34.51
CA GLY A 2 4.07 41.40 -35.63
C GLY A 2 5.09 40.24 -35.55
N LEU A 3 4.77 38.97 -35.80
CA LEU A 3 3.72 38.40 -36.64
C LEU A 3 3.22 37.06 -36.07
N THR A 4 1.91 36.89 -36.15
CA THR A 4 1.13 35.67 -35.96
C THR A 4 1.32 34.68 -37.12
N HIS A 5 1.49 33.39 -36.77
CA HIS A 5 1.02 32.09 -37.33
C HIS A 5 0.47 31.99 -38.77
N PRO A 6 0.25 30.77 -39.32
CA PRO A 6 0.95 29.48 -39.25
C PRO A 6 1.21 28.91 -40.66
N ARG A 7 1.95 27.80 -40.80
CA ARG A 7 1.88 26.96 -42.01
C ARG A 7 1.58 25.52 -41.65
N VAL A 8 0.39 25.11 -42.07
CA VAL A 8 -0.11 23.74 -42.15
C VAL A 8 0.64 23.03 -43.27
N ALA A 9 1.17 21.84 -43.00
CA ALA A 9 1.50 20.88 -44.04
C ALA A 9 1.15 19.48 -43.52
N SER A 10 0.08 18.94 -44.06
CA SER A 10 -0.39 17.57 -43.91
C SER A 10 0.65 16.60 -44.49
N ALA A 11 1.00 15.56 -43.75
CA ALA A 11 1.63 14.37 -44.30
C ALA A 11 0.85 13.13 -43.82
N VAL A 12 0.20 12.51 -44.81
CA VAL A 12 -0.53 11.23 -44.73
C VAL A 12 0.45 10.11 -45.08
N ALA A 13 0.15 8.90 -44.57
CA ALA A 13 0.72 7.58 -44.89
C ALA A 13 1.96 7.17 -44.06
N ALA A 14 2.13 5.93 -43.61
CA ALA A 14 1.50 4.67 -44.00
C ALA A 14 1.46 3.68 -42.82
N LEU A 15 0.43 2.82 -42.79
CA LEU A 15 0.43 1.57 -42.04
C LEU A 15 1.57 0.66 -42.53
N ALA A 16 2.40 0.19 -41.61
CA ALA A 16 3.23 -1.00 -41.81
C ALA A 16 2.89 -2.02 -40.72
N LEU A 17 2.07 -2.99 -41.10
CA LEU A 17 1.86 -4.25 -40.41
C LEU A 17 3.11 -5.11 -40.60
N LEU A 18 3.75 -5.55 -39.51
CA LEU A 18 4.71 -6.65 -39.53
C LEU A 18 4.43 -7.59 -38.34
N PRO A 19 4.06 -8.86 -38.59
CA PRO A 19 3.85 -9.86 -37.56
C PRO A 19 5.18 -10.52 -37.19
N LEU A 20 5.61 -10.36 -35.93
CA LEU A 20 6.66 -11.20 -35.36
C LEU A 20 6.03 -12.50 -34.86
N THR A 21 6.04 -13.51 -35.73
CA THR A 21 5.75 -14.89 -35.41
C THR A 21 6.87 -15.48 -34.56
N LEU A 22 6.68 -15.50 -33.23
CA LEU A 22 7.46 -16.34 -32.33
C LEU A 22 6.90 -17.77 -32.41
N VAL A 23 7.57 -18.60 -33.20
CA VAL A 23 7.42 -20.05 -33.21
C VAL A 23 8.03 -20.58 -31.91
N GLY A 24 7.19 -20.81 -30.90
CA GLY A 24 7.50 -21.65 -29.75
C GLY A 24 6.96 -23.05 -30.00
N CYS A 25 7.85 -23.99 -30.34
CA CYS A 25 7.55 -25.42 -30.36
C CYS A 25 7.22 -25.91 -28.94
N GLY A 26 5.98 -26.34 -28.74
CA GLY A 26 5.54 -27.10 -27.57
C GLY A 26 4.34 -27.97 -27.97
N ILE A 27 4.62 -29.12 -28.57
CA ILE A 27 3.62 -30.15 -28.89
C ILE A 27 3.48 -31.11 -27.69
N VAL A 28 2.22 -31.40 -27.36
CA VAL A 28 1.64 -32.53 -26.58
C VAL A 28 0.96 -32.13 -25.28
N GLY A 29 -0.38 -32.26 -25.26
CA GLY A 29 -1.06 -32.90 -24.13
C GLY A 29 -2.31 -32.23 -23.56
N ASN A 30 -3.46 -32.67 -24.08
CA ASN A 30 -4.70 -32.95 -23.37
C ASN A 30 -5.70 -31.84 -22.99
N ASP A 31 -6.86 -31.96 -23.62
CA ASP A 31 -8.24 -31.59 -23.28
C ASP A 31 -8.51 -31.30 -21.78
N ASP A 32 -8.98 -30.07 -21.48
CA ASP A 32 -9.98 -29.75 -20.44
C ASP A 32 -10.42 -28.27 -20.56
N PRO A 33 -11.68 -27.93 -20.95
CA PRO A 33 -12.18 -26.56 -20.86
C PRO A 33 -12.89 -26.32 -19.52
N ALA A 34 -12.21 -26.58 -18.40
CA ALA A 34 -12.56 -25.92 -17.15
C ALA A 34 -12.08 -24.47 -17.25
N THR A 35 -12.90 -23.61 -17.86
CA THR A 35 -12.68 -22.18 -17.92
C THR A 35 -12.63 -21.64 -16.49
N PRO A 36 -11.47 -21.19 -15.94
CA PRO A 36 -11.51 -20.41 -14.73
C PRO A 36 -12.07 -19.05 -15.14
N ALA A 37 -13.16 -18.68 -14.48
CA ALA A 37 -13.70 -17.32 -14.52
C ALA A 37 -12.56 -16.30 -14.44
N SER A 38 -12.63 -15.30 -15.32
CA SER A 38 -11.71 -14.17 -15.48
C SER A 38 -10.94 -13.85 -14.21
N GLU A 39 -9.66 -14.23 -14.20
CA GLU A 39 -8.70 -13.82 -13.17
C GLU A 39 -8.55 -12.30 -13.24
N GLY A 40 -9.30 -11.59 -12.40
CA GLY A 40 -8.96 -10.23 -12.03
C GLY A 40 -7.54 -10.25 -11.47
N GLN A 41 -6.60 -9.73 -12.26
CA GLN A 41 -5.16 -9.56 -12.01
C GLN A 41 -4.76 -9.80 -10.54
N ARG A 42 -4.52 -11.07 -10.17
CA ARG A 42 -4.03 -11.42 -8.85
C ARG A 42 -2.61 -10.84 -8.73
N VAL A 43 -2.42 -9.86 -7.86
CA VAL A 43 -1.06 -9.32 -7.58
C VAL A 43 -0.24 -10.43 -6.92
N PRO A 44 1.02 -10.64 -7.32
CA PRO A 44 1.91 -11.56 -6.64
C PRO A 44 1.96 -11.26 -5.14
N ALA A 45 1.95 -12.30 -4.30
CA ALA A 45 1.91 -12.15 -2.85
C ALA A 45 3.10 -11.34 -2.30
N GLU A 46 4.28 -11.50 -2.91
CA GLU A 46 5.49 -10.75 -2.59
C GLU A 46 5.36 -9.25 -2.89
N GLU A 47 4.76 -8.89 -4.02
CA GLU A 47 4.54 -7.50 -4.41
C GLU A 47 3.52 -6.85 -3.48
N ALA A 48 2.43 -7.56 -3.17
CA ALA A 48 1.43 -7.11 -2.21
C ALA A 48 2.06 -6.85 -0.83
N ALA A 49 2.91 -7.76 -0.35
CA ALA A 49 3.61 -7.60 0.93
C ALA A 49 4.60 -6.41 0.91
N ALA A 50 5.35 -6.24 -0.18
CA ALA A 50 6.28 -5.13 -0.34
C ALA A 50 5.55 -3.78 -0.34
N LYS A 51 4.49 -3.65 -1.15
CA LYS A 51 3.68 -2.43 -1.24
C LYS A 51 2.98 -2.09 0.07
N SER A 52 2.50 -3.10 0.79
CA SER A 52 1.87 -2.90 2.09
C SER A 52 2.87 -2.44 3.15
N ARG A 53 4.08 -3.02 3.15
CA ARG A 53 5.18 -2.57 4.03
C ARG A 53 5.54 -1.11 3.74
N GLU A 54 5.73 -0.76 2.48
CA GLU A 54 6.04 0.62 2.03
C GLU A 54 4.98 1.61 2.53
N ARG A 55 3.70 1.26 2.33
CA ARG A 55 2.58 2.14 2.72
C ARG A 55 2.51 2.37 4.22
N VAL A 56 2.67 1.31 5.01
CA VAL A 56 2.64 1.42 6.48
C VAL A 56 3.88 2.14 6.99
N GLN A 57 5.06 1.89 6.42
CA GLN A 57 6.27 2.62 6.81
C GLN A 57 6.11 4.13 6.61
N ALA A 58 5.55 4.56 5.48
CA ALA A 58 5.27 5.97 5.22
C ALA A 58 4.31 6.58 6.26
N TYR A 59 3.32 5.83 6.75
CA TYR A 59 2.42 6.29 7.82
C TYR A 59 3.15 6.42 9.16
N LEU A 60 3.99 5.45 9.51
CA LEU A 60 4.82 5.49 10.72
C LEU A 60 5.79 6.67 10.70
N ASP A 61 6.42 6.94 9.56
CA ASP A 61 7.33 8.06 9.37
C ASP A 61 6.60 9.40 9.50
N ALA A 62 5.38 9.50 8.94
CA ALA A 62 4.53 10.66 9.11
C ALA A 62 4.14 10.90 10.58
N MET A 63 3.79 9.85 11.34
CA MET A 63 3.51 9.97 12.78
C MET A 63 4.74 10.46 13.56
N ALA A 64 5.93 9.96 13.23
CA ALA A 64 7.18 10.39 13.85
C ALA A 64 7.53 11.85 13.52
N ALA A 65 7.27 12.28 12.28
CA ALA A 65 7.46 13.65 11.82
C ALA A 65 6.34 14.62 12.23
N LYS A 66 5.22 14.10 12.78
CA LYS A 66 3.98 14.86 13.03
C LYS A 66 3.40 15.52 11.76
N ASP A 67 3.56 14.83 10.63
CA ASP A 67 3.04 15.27 9.33
C ASP A 67 1.66 14.68 9.06
N VAL A 68 0.62 15.43 9.43
CA VAL A 68 -0.79 15.02 9.31
C VAL A 68 -1.18 14.74 7.86
N ASP A 69 -0.74 15.57 6.91
CA ASP A 69 -1.08 15.43 5.50
C ASP A 69 -0.43 14.20 4.89
N ALA A 70 0.85 13.95 5.23
CA ALA A 70 1.54 12.73 4.82
C ALA A 70 0.87 11.49 5.39
N GLY A 71 0.46 11.51 6.67
CA GLY A 71 -0.28 10.42 7.31
C GLY A 71 -1.62 10.15 6.63
N ARG A 72 -2.42 11.20 6.45
CA ARG A 72 -3.72 11.18 5.76
C ARG A 72 -3.62 10.56 4.37
N SER A 73 -2.58 10.90 3.61
CA SER A 73 -2.37 10.41 2.25
C SER A 73 -2.11 8.90 2.15
N GLN A 74 -1.75 8.24 3.27
CA GLN A 74 -1.58 6.79 3.30
C GLN A 74 -2.90 6.02 3.48
N LEU A 75 -3.95 6.71 3.95
CA LEU A 75 -5.24 6.12 4.28
C LEU A 75 -6.17 6.05 3.08
N CYS A 76 -6.98 4.99 3.01
CA CYS A 76 -8.05 4.90 2.03
C CYS A 76 -9.09 6.00 2.26
N ALA A 77 -9.68 6.51 1.18
CA ALA A 77 -10.63 7.64 1.23
C ALA A 77 -11.71 7.53 2.33
N PRO A 78 -12.37 6.38 2.57
CA PRO A 78 -13.38 6.28 3.63
C PRO A 78 -12.87 6.48 5.06
N MET A 79 -11.56 6.33 5.31
CA MET A 79 -10.95 6.57 6.62
C MET A 79 -10.50 8.02 6.83
N GLN A 80 -10.32 8.78 5.75
CA GLN A 80 -9.75 10.12 5.82
C GLN A 80 -10.62 11.08 6.62
N ASP A 81 -11.95 10.99 6.52
CA ASP A 81 -12.86 11.86 7.30
C ASP A 81 -12.74 11.63 8.80
N ALA A 82 -12.67 10.35 9.23
CA ALA A 82 -12.49 9.99 10.63
C ALA A 82 -11.09 10.41 11.14
N PHE A 83 -10.08 10.28 10.29
CA PHE A 83 -8.73 10.75 10.56
C PHE A 83 -8.70 12.27 10.74
N ASP A 84 -9.27 13.04 9.81
CA ASP A 84 -9.30 14.50 9.85
C ASP A 84 -9.99 15.03 11.13
N ALA A 85 -10.99 14.30 11.63
CA ALA A 85 -11.68 14.65 12.87
C ALA A 85 -10.89 14.34 14.15
N ALA A 86 -9.97 13.36 14.13
CA ALA A 86 -9.39 12.78 15.34
C ALA A 86 -7.86 12.83 15.41
N ALA A 87 -7.15 13.01 14.29
CA ALA A 87 -5.70 12.80 14.17
C ALA A 87 -4.88 13.63 15.15
N THR A 88 -5.29 14.87 15.43
CA THR A 88 -4.63 15.78 16.38
C THR A 88 -5.39 15.94 17.70
N GLY A 89 -6.49 15.20 17.88
CA GLY A 89 -7.28 15.19 19.11
C GLY A 89 -6.54 14.58 20.30
N PRO A 90 -7.14 14.55 21.49
CA PRO A 90 -6.47 14.09 22.72
C PRO A 90 -5.89 12.67 22.67
N ASN A 91 -6.41 11.81 21.78
CA ASN A 91 -5.91 10.45 21.57
C ASN A 91 -5.50 10.19 20.12
N GLY A 92 -5.33 11.25 19.32
CA GLY A 92 -4.99 11.12 17.90
C GLY A 92 -3.52 10.80 17.68
N ASP A 93 -3.22 10.02 16.66
CA ASP A 93 -1.86 9.54 16.34
C ASP A 93 -0.84 10.67 16.04
N PHE A 94 -1.35 11.86 15.74
CA PHE A 94 -0.58 13.05 15.39
C PHE A 94 -0.65 14.14 16.46
N ALA A 95 -1.20 13.84 17.64
CA ALA A 95 -1.35 14.86 18.68
C ALA A 95 0.01 15.37 19.21
N ASP A 96 0.10 16.68 19.47
CA ASP A 96 1.37 17.35 19.84
C ASP A 96 1.90 16.98 21.22
N HIS A 97 1.06 16.42 22.09
CA HIS A 97 1.40 16.15 23.49
C HIS A 97 2.24 14.87 23.68
N PHE A 98 2.52 14.12 22.60
CA PHE A 98 3.43 12.98 22.62
C PHE A 98 4.34 12.95 21.39
N THR A 99 5.42 12.18 21.50
CA THR A 99 6.34 11.88 20.38
C THR A 99 6.38 10.39 20.11
N ILE A 100 6.78 10.03 18.89
CA ILE A 100 6.99 8.63 18.47
C ILE A 100 8.50 8.44 18.26
N PRO A 101 9.29 8.19 19.32
CA PRO A 101 10.73 7.99 19.19
C PRO A 101 11.14 6.69 18.48
N GLN A 102 10.22 5.73 18.36
CA GLN A 102 10.50 4.46 17.69
C GLN A 102 9.21 3.87 17.11
N ALA A 103 9.27 3.44 15.85
CA ALA A 103 8.23 2.65 15.22
C ALA A 103 8.90 1.62 14.30
N ALA A 104 8.40 0.38 14.29
CA ALA A 104 8.98 -0.69 13.49
C ALA A 104 7.91 -1.66 13.00
N ILE A 105 8.03 -2.11 11.75
CA ILE A 105 7.22 -3.19 11.20
C ILE A 105 7.82 -4.53 11.65
N THR A 106 7.02 -5.35 12.32
CA THR A 106 7.43 -6.65 12.88
C THR A 106 7.00 -7.84 12.02
N GLY A 107 6.03 -7.66 11.12
CA GLY A 107 5.58 -8.72 10.23
C GLY A 107 4.62 -8.24 9.17
N VAL A 108 4.54 -8.97 8.06
CA VAL A 108 3.56 -8.76 6.98
C VAL A 108 3.00 -10.12 6.59
N ARG A 109 1.69 -10.23 6.46
CA ARG A 109 1.03 -11.46 5.99
C ARG A 109 -0.25 -11.14 5.23
N SER A 110 -0.68 -12.06 4.37
CA SER A 110 -2.02 -12.00 3.80
C SER A 110 -3.08 -12.29 4.86
N GLY A 111 -4.14 -11.49 4.89
CA GLY A 111 -5.31 -11.66 5.75
C GLY A 111 -6.62 -11.64 4.94
N PRO A 112 -7.76 -11.91 5.60
CA PRO A 112 -9.05 -12.02 4.92
C PRO A 112 -9.57 -10.69 4.34
N ARG A 113 -9.07 -9.56 4.85
CA ARG A 113 -9.47 -8.20 4.45
C ARG A 113 -8.38 -7.43 3.70
N GLY A 114 -7.27 -8.07 3.33
CA GLY A 114 -6.11 -7.42 2.71
C GLY A 114 -4.80 -7.92 3.28
N GLN A 115 -3.72 -7.18 3.04
CA GLN A 115 -2.43 -7.44 3.68
C GLN A 115 -2.45 -6.87 5.10
N GLU A 116 -2.04 -7.69 6.06
CA GLU A 116 -1.94 -7.36 7.47
C GLU A 116 -0.48 -7.06 7.82
N VAL A 117 -0.23 -5.86 8.34
CA VAL A 117 1.11 -5.39 8.72
C VAL A 117 1.14 -5.16 10.23
N SER A 118 1.87 -6.02 10.93
CA SER A 118 2.12 -5.89 12.37
C SER A 118 3.22 -4.87 12.61
N THR A 119 3.04 -4.01 13.59
CA THR A 119 4.01 -2.99 13.99
C THR A 119 4.16 -2.93 15.50
N SER A 120 5.24 -2.29 15.93
CA SER A 120 5.50 -1.91 17.31
C SER A 120 5.83 -0.42 17.34
N VAL A 121 5.07 0.36 18.09
CA VAL A 121 5.20 1.81 18.19
C VAL A 121 5.46 2.21 19.63
N THR A 122 6.55 2.91 19.88
CA THR A 122 6.85 3.51 21.18
C THR A 122 6.37 4.95 21.19
N VAL A 123 5.44 5.24 22.08
CA VAL A 123 4.91 6.58 22.36
C VAL A 123 5.62 7.15 23.59
N ALA A 124 5.96 8.43 23.57
CA ALA A 124 6.60 9.11 24.69
C ALA A 124 5.87 10.42 25.06
N VAL A 125 5.58 10.58 26.35
CA VAL A 125 5.03 11.81 26.96
C VAL A 125 6.00 12.27 28.04
N GLY A 126 6.78 13.30 27.74
CA GLY A 126 7.92 13.69 28.59
C GLY A 126 8.90 12.52 28.77
N ALA A 127 9.20 12.16 30.01
CA ALA A 127 10.11 11.05 30.34
C ALA A 127 9.44 9.66 30.28
N ARG A 128 8.10 9.59 30.20
CA ARG A 128 7.37 8.31 30.20
C ARG A 128 7.29 7.77 28.78
N LYS A 129 7.57 6.47 28.62
CA LYS A 129 7.49 5.77 27.35
C LYS A 129 6.60 4.54 27.47
N ALA A 130 5.91 4.21 26.39
CA ALA A 130 5.06 3.04 26.30
C ALA A 130 5.12 2.46 24.88
N THR A 131 5.44 1.18 24.77
CA THR A 131 5.41 0.47 23.48
C THR A 131 4.06 -0.21 23.29
N ARG A 132 3.49 -0.08 22.10
CA ARG A 132 2.17 -0.61 21.73
C ARG A 132 2.27 -1.34 20.40
N PRO A 133 1.77 -2.58 20.32
CA PRO A 133 1.59 -3.23 19.03
C PRO A 133 0.39 -2.62 18.30
N LEU A 134 0.53 -2.35 17.00
CA LEU A 134 -0.56 -1.95 16.11
C LEU A 134 -0.59 -2.85 14.87
N LEU A 135 -1.80 -3.19 14.44
CA LEU A 135 -2.07 -3.99 13.25
C LEU A 135 -2.76 -3.12 12.21
N PHE A 136 -2.08 -2.92 11.09
CA PHE A 136 -2.63 -2.22 9.93
C PHE A 136 -3.17 -3.23 8.92
N THR A 137 -4.29 -2.91 8.30
CA THR A 137 -4.82 -3.61 7.13
C THR A 137 -4.62 -2.72 5.91
N VAL A 138 -3.93 -3.22 4.89
CA VAL A 138 -3.69 -2.55 3.62
C VAL A 138 -4.46 -3.27 2.52
N THR A 139 -5.18 -2.50 1.71
CA THR A 139 -5.92 -3.02 0.56
C THR A 139 -5.48 -2.32 -0.71
N ARG A 140 -5.75 -2.98 -1.84
CA ARG A 140 -5.59 -2.39 -3.16
C ARG A 140 -6.89 -1.69 -3.54
N SER A 141 -6.79 -0.40 -3.89
CA SER A 141 -7.88 0.43 -4.40
C SER A 141 -7.53 0.86 -5.82
N GLY A 142 -8.07 0.17 -6.82
CA GLY A 142 -7.68 0.37 -8.22
C GLY A 142 -6.21 0.01 -8.47
N ALA A 143 -5.42 0.96 -8.96
CA ALA A 143 -3.98 0.78 -9.16
C ALA A 143 -3.16 1.01 -7.88
N ASP A 144 -3.74 1.66 -6.87
CA ASP A 144 -3.05 2.11 -5.67
C ASP A 144 -3.26 1.18 -4.48
N TRP A 145 -2.40 1.34 -3.47
CA TRP A 145 -2.48 0.68 -2.17
C TRP A 145 -2.73 1.72 -1.10
N CYS A 146 -3.60 1.42 -0.13
CA CYS A 146 -3.91 2.31 0.98
C CYS A 146 -4.24 1.53 2.26
N ILE A 147 -4.03 2.16 3.41
CA ILE A 147 -4.41 1.62 4.72
C ILE A 147 -5.92 1.75 4.86
N SER A 148 -6.60 0.61 5.01
CA SER A 148 -8.05 0.50 5.15
C SER A 148 -8.49 0.12 6.56
N GLY A 149 -7.55 -0.02 7.49
CA GLY A 149 -7.86 -0.20 8.90
C GLY A 149 -6.62 -0.18 9.77
N GLU A 150 -6.82 0.23 11.02
CA GLU A 150 -5.84 0.15 12.10
C GLU A 150 -6.55 -0.39 13.33
N THR A 151 -5.89 -1.31 14.04
CA THR A 151 -6.41 -1.86 15.30
C THR A 151 -5.27 -2.07 16.29
N PRO A 152 -5.50 -1.87 17.60
CA PRO A 152 -4.54 -2.26 18.62
C PRO A 152 -4.22 -3.76 18.56
N GLY A 153 -2.96 -4.11 18.84
CA GLY A 153 -2.50 -5.49 18.78
C GLY A 153 -1.66 -5.78 17.54
N GLY A 154 -1.43 -7.05 17.30
CA GLY A 154 -0.61 -7.48 16.19
C GLY A 154 -0.67 -8.99 16.07
N ASN A 155 -0.19 -9.46 14.95
CA ASN A 155 0.03 -10.88 14.77
C ASN A 155 1.33 -11.24 15.47
N THR A 156 1.23 -11.75 16.69
CA THR A 156 2.38 -12.31 17.39
C THR A 156 2.93 -13.45 16.53
N PRO A 157 4.23 -13.44 16.19
CA PRO A 157 4.84 -14.59 15.54
C PRO A 157 4.61 -15.83 16.41
N GLU A 158 4.20 -16.94 15.81
CA GLU A 158 4.14 -18.21 16.52
C GLU A 158 5.54 -18.52 17.07
N PRO A 159 5.69 -18.93 18.34
CA PRO A 159 7.00 -19.29 18.88
C PRO A 159 7.60 -20.40 18.01
N ALA A 160 8.83 -20.21 17.54
CA ALA A 160 9.54 -21.25 16.83
C ALA A 160 9.76 -22.44 17.77
N VAL A 161 8.98 -23.51 17.58
CA VAL A 161 9.24 -24.79 18.26
C VAL A 161 10.55 -25.32 17.70
N THR A 162 11.60 -25.31 18.53
CA THR A 162 12.89 -25.90 18.17
C THR A 162 12.81 -27.41 18.45
N PRO A 163 13.15 -28.29 17.49
CA PRO A 163 13.09 -29.75 17.65
C PRO A 163 14.08 -30.30 18.68
#